data_AF-A0A1V9ZKR9-F1
#
_entry.id   AF-A0A1V9ZKR9-F1
#
_cell.length_a   1.000
_cell.length_b   1.000
_cell.length_c   1.000
_cell.angle_alpha   90.00
_cell.angle_beta   90.00
_cell.angle_gamma   90.00
#
_symmetry.space_group_name_H-M   'P 1'
#
loop_
_entity.id
_entity.type
_entity.pdbx_description
1 polymer ?
#
loop_
_entity_poly.entity_id
_entity_poly.type
_entity_poly.pdbx_seq_one_letter_code
_entity_poly.pdbx_strand_id
1 'polypeptide(L)'
;MVSCWLLAFASTAIAVATASTPLTRVAFGSCNDQAKKQPLWPAIVARKPELWVWLGDNIYGDYRIVNASSFVPPFPFFRDAPPEMLAAKYRKQLAHPEYAKFRASTPIIGTWDDHDYGRNDGNKQYPFRKESQTLFLDFIQEPAQSPRRQQEGVYASHTYGEGAQAVKFILLDVRYHKDPYGTPNGDFLGRAQWAWLEHELATSTAAFNVIGSGVQVVPDDRWYGGENWARFPAVRLRLLDLLLRSSAKGIVLISGDVHFAEINQVVCGDARITEVTSSGMTHAWQQYVGVRAKLLPAWIFTLGNIFLPWHYRVDPWRFFAGLNFADIEFDWAASPPVATFRVRDVHGAAKLEQRVVSAPMPAGASAAATCTAPHEVHPVMYALQKLALSATVVSLVLCVPINVILALIVLKRILVRFVFGPEKPAPIKTAKLH
;
A
#
# COMPACT_ATOMS: atom_id res chain seq x y z
N MET A 1 9.84 -55.86 33.64
CA MET A 1 8.76 -55.30 32.80
C MET A 1 8.93 -53.79 32.77
N VAL A 2 9.56 -53.25 31.73
CA VAL A 2 9.57 -51.81 31.45
C VAL A 2 9.20 -51.68 29.98
N SER A 3 7.97 -51.23 29.73
CA SER A 3 7.43 -51.07 28.38
C SER A 3 7.85 -49.71 27.85
N CYS A 4 8.68 -49.71 26.80
CA CYS A 4 9.15 -48.52 26.12
C CYS A 4 8.11 -48.14 25.06
N TRP A 5 7.35 -47.08 25.30
CA TRP A 5 6.43 -46.53 24.31
C TRP A 5 7.21 -45.67 23.32
N LEU A 6 7.44 -46.20 22.13
CA LEU A 6 7.89 -45.44 20.96
C LEU A 6 6.72 -44.59 20.45
N LEU A 7 6.74 -43.29 20.78
CA LEU A 7 5.88 -42.31 20.12
C LEU A 7 6.37 -42.13 18.68
N ALA A 8 5.68 -42.75 17.73
CA ALA A 8 5.84 -42.47 16.32
C ALA A 8 5.31 -41.05 16.02
N PHE A 9 6.22 -40.11 15.80
CA PHE A 9 5.86 -38.82 15.22
C PHE A 9 5.48 -39.05 13.74
N ALA A 10 4.18 -39.08 13.46
CA ALA A 10 3.68 -38.98 12.10
C ALA A 10 4.05 -37.61 11.53
N SER A 11 5.09 -37.56 10.71
CA SER A 11 5.42 -36.38 9.90
C SER A 11 4.34 -36.22 8.84
N THR A 12 3.34 -35.38 9.10
CA THR A 12 2.42 -34.92 8.07
C THR A 12 3.22 -34.17 7.02
N ALA A 13 3.50 -34.82 5.89
CA ALA A 13 4.01 -34.15 4.70
C ALA A 13 2.98 -33.11 4.26
N ILE A 14 3.32 -31.83 4.40
CA ILE A 14 2.48 -30.73 3.96
C ILE A 14 2.57 -30.68 2.44
N ALA A 15 1.43 -30.82 1.76
CA ALA A 15 1.34 -30.63 0.33
C ALA A 15 1.61 -29.15 0.02
N VAL A 16 2.82 -28.85 -0.42
CA VAL A 16 3.13 -27.58 -1.10
C VAL A 16 2.27 -27.55 -2.36
N ALA A 17 1.49 -26.48 -2.56
CA ALA A 17 0.69 -26.33 -3.78
C ALA A 17 1.62 -26.45 -4.99
N THR A 18 1.51 -27.56 -5.71
CA THR A 18 2.21 -27.75 -6.98
C THR A 18 1.54 -26.87 -8.02
N ALA A 19 2.29 -26.40 -9.01
CA ALA A 19 1.78 -25.49 -10.05
C ALA A 19 0.51 -26.02 -10.76
N SER A 20 0.25 -27.32 -10.76
CA SER A 20 -0.94 -27.94 -11.36
C SER A 20 -2.20 -27.92 -10.49
N THR A 21 -2.12 -27.60 -9.19
CA THR A 21 -3.31 -27.58 -8.30
C THR A 21 -3.98 -26.21 -8.33
N PRO A 22 -5.28 -26.12 -8.65
CA PRO A 22 -6.03 -24.86 -8.56
C PRO A 22 -6.04 -24.29 -7.15
N LEU A 23 -5.71 -23.01 -7.01
CA LEU A 23 -5.80 -22.32 -5.73
C LEU A 23 -7.25 -22.03 -5.38
N THR A 24 -7.63 -22.21 -4.12
CA THR A 24 -8.94 -21.82 -3.60
C THR A 24 -8.87 -20.59 -2.70
N ARG A 25 -7.76 -20.42 -1.95
CA ARG A 25 -7.55 -19.31 -1.02
C ARG A 25 -6.13 -18.76 -1.13
N VAL A 26 -6.04 -17.47 -1.43
CA VAL A 26 -4.78 -16.72 -1.48
C VAL A 26 -4.86 -15.56 -0.51
N ALA A 27 -3.75 -15.16 0.10
CA ALA A 27 -3.67 -13.95 0.92
C ALA A 27 -2.56 -13.02 0.43
N PHE A 28 -2.73 -11.72 0.66
CA PHE A 28 -1.76 -10.70 0.25
C PHE A 28 -1.73 -9.50 1.19
N GLY A 29 -0.65 -8.73 1.14
CA GLY A 29 -0.49 -7.48 1.89
C GLY A 29 0.87 -6.82 1.68
N SER A 30 1.00 -5.61 2.22
CA SER A 30 2.23 -4.82 2.23
C SER A 30 2.43 -4.07 3.56
N CYS A 31 3.55 -3.36 3.68
CA CYS A 31 3.84 -2.44 4.79
C CYS A 31 4.00 -3.15 6.14
N ASN A 32 4.91 -4.12 6.13
CA ASN A 32 5.32 -4.93 7.26
C ASN A 32 6.72 -4.52 7.79
N ASP A 33 6.74 -3.66 8.80
CA ASP A 33 7.96 -3.25 9.49
C ASP A 33 8.41 -4.31 10.49
N GLN A 34 9.53 -4.96 10.15
CA GLN A 34 10.23 -5.96 10.95
C GLN A 34 10.66 -5.47 12.34
N ALA A 35 10.66 -4.16 12.60
CA ALA A 35 10.93 -3.60 13.92
C ALA A 35 9.68 -3.45 14.80
N LYS A 36 8.47 -3.60 14.24
CA LYS A 36 7.19 -3.48 14.96
C LYS A 36 6.61 -4.85 15.28
N LYS A 37 5.59 -4.87 16.16
CA LYS A 37 4.74 -6.05 16.35
C LYS A 37 3.98 -6.34 15.06
N GLN A 38 3.79 -7.62 14.72
CA GLN A 38 3.11 -8.07 13.50
C GLN A 38 1.82 -8.84 13.82
N PRO A 39 0.77 -8.14 14.33
CA PRO A 39 -0.40 -8.79 14.94
C PRO A 39 -1.33 -9.51 13.96
N LEU A 40 -1.08 -9.43 12.64
CA LEU A 40 -1.97 -10.00 11.64
C LEU A 40 -1.67 -11.46 11.32
N TRP A 41 -0.47 -11.97 11.60
CA TRP A 41 -0.12 -13.35 11.26
C TRP A 41 -1.09 -14.40 11.82
N PRO A 42 -1.59 -14.31 13.07
CA PRO A 42 -2.61 -15.24 13.57
C PRO A 42 -3.89 -15.22 12.72
N ALA A 43 -4.38 -14.04 12.34
CA ALA A 43 -5.57 -13.90 11.51
C ALA A 43 -5.35 -14.41 10.08
N ILE A 44 -4.17 -14.16 9.50
CA ILE A 44 -3.76 -14.68 8.18
C ILE A 44 -3.71 -16.21 8.20
N VAL A 45 -3.04 -16.80 9.19
CA VAL A 45 -2.93 -18.26 9.34
C VAL A 45 -4.32 -18.90 9.49
N ALA A 46 -5.23 -18.26 10.22
CA ALA A 46 -6.60 -18.75 10.40
C ALA A 46 -7.40 -18.83 9.08
N ARG A 47 -7.02 -18.06 8.04
CA ARG A 47 -7.61 -18.17 6.70
C ARG A 47 -7.12 -19.39 5.92
N LYS A 48 -6.06 -20.06 6.38
CA LYS A 48 -5.42 -21.20 5.71
C LYS A 48 -5.13 -20.90 4.23
N PRO A 49 -4.39 -19.81 3.92
CA PRO A 49 -4.03 -19.49 2.55
C PRO A 49 -3.07 -20.54 1.98
N GLU A 50 -3.28 -20.87 0.71
CA GLU A 50 -2.44 -21.79 -0.08
C GLU A 50 -1.25 -21.06 -0.73
N LEU A 51 -1.34 -19.73 -0.79
CA LEU A 51 -0.30 -18.84 -1.32
C LEU A 51 -0.36 -17.49 -0.58
N TRP A 52 0.81 -16.93 -0.30
CA TRP A 52 0.99 -15.55 0.14
C TRP A 52 1.64 -14.70 -0.95
N VAL A 53 1.11 -13.51 -1.18
CA VAL A 53 1.64 -12.53 -2.14
C VAL A 53 2.05 -11.27 -1.42
N TRP A 54 3.36 -11.01 -1.39
CA TRP A 54 3.91 -9.73 -0.95
C TRP A 54 3.72 -8.66 -2.02
N LEU A 55 3.23 -7.48 -1.61
CA LEU A 55 3.05 -6.31 -2.48
C LEU A 55 4.02 -5.17 -2.13
N GLY A 56 5.12 -5.48 -1.47
CA GLY A 56 6.14 -4.51 -1.09
C GLY A 56 6.07 -4.04 0.35
N ASP A 57 7.08 -3.26 0.73
CA ASP A 57 7.42 -2.95 2.12
C ASP A 57 7.37 -4.17 3.04
N ASN A 58 7.89 -5.29 2.56
CA ASN A 58 8.01 -6.57 3.25
C ASN A 58 8.96 -6.43 4.45
N ILE A 59 9.92 -5.52 4.31
CA ILE A 59 10.70 -4.88 5.37
C ILE A 59 10.77 -3.37 5.15
N TYR A 60 11.06 -2.63 6.22
CA TYR A 60 11.39 -1.21 6.16
C TYR A 60 12.90 -1.04 6.16
N GLY A 61 13.50 -1.00 4.97
CA GLY A 61 14.94 -1.03 4.70
C GLY A 61 15.66 0.29 4.95
N ASP A 62 15.09 1.41 4.51
CA ASP A 62 15.59 2.75 4.81
C ASP A 62 15.39 3.13 6.30
N TYR A 63 15.90 4.28 6.72
CA TYR A 63 15.75 4.69 8.11
C TYR A 63 15.56 6.20 8.27
N ARG A 64 14.84 6.57 9.32
CA ARG A 64 14.53 7.96 9.61
C ARG A 64 15.62 8.58 10.49
N ILE A 65 16.12 9.75 10.09
CA ILE A 65 16.95 10.61 10.93
C ILE A 65 16.22 11.94 11.10
N VAL A 66 15.96 12.33 12.35
CA VAL A 66 15.48 13.68 12.70
C VAL A 66 16.62 14.46 13.31
N ASN A 67 17.14 15.45 12.61
CA ASN A 67 18.17 16.37 13.09
C ASN A 67 17.86 17.80 12.63
N ALA A 68 18.75 18.76 12.91
CA ALA A 68 18.54 20.16 12.52
C ALA A 68 18.25 20.34 11.01
N SER A 69 18.88 19.54 10.15
CA SER A 69 18.63 19.59 8.69
C SER A 69 17.25 19.08 8.30
N SER A 70 16.60 18.25 9.12
CA SER A 70 15.24 17.74 8.87
C SER A 70 14.17 18.83 8.94
N PHE A 71 14.50 20.02 9.46
CA PHE A 71 13.60 21.17 9.54
C PHE A 71 13.95 22.27 8.53
N VAL A 72 14.88 21.99 7.61
CA VAL A 72 15.27 22.89 6.52
C VAL A 72 14.95 22.19 5.19
N PRO A 73 14.33 22.87 4.21
CA PRO A 73 14.08 22.28 2.89
C PRO A 73 15.36 21.64 2.30
N PRO A 74 15.31 20.41 1.75
CA PRO A 74 14.12 19.64 1.36
C PRO A 74 13.53 18.73 2.46
N PHE A 75 13.87 18.94 3.73
CA PHE A 75 13.39 18.14 4.87
C PHE A 75 13.74 16.64 4.77
N PRO A 76 15.04 16.28 4.67
CA PRO A 76 15.45 14.88 4.51
C PRO A 76 15.24 14.10 5.80
N PHE A 77 14.04 13.55 5.98
CA PHE A 77 13.69 12.67 7.09
C PHE A 77 14.20 11.25 6.89
N PHE A 78 14.41 10.81 5.64
CA PHE A 78 14.81 9.45 5.30
C PHE A 78 16.25 9.40 4.79
N ARG A 79 16.89 8.25 5.01
CA ARG A 79 18.22 7.92 4.51
C ARG A 79 18.19 6.55 3.87
N ASP A 80 18.87 6.47 2.74
CA ASP A 80 19.09 5.24 2.00
C ASP A 80 19.69 4.14 2.88
N ALA A 81 19.27 2.91 2.61
CA ALA A 81 19.72 1.71 3.28
C ALA A 81 20.91 1.09 2.54
N PRO A 82 22.13 1.13 3.08
CA PRO A 82 23.21 0.39 2.46
C PRO A 82 22.92 -1.13 2.48
N PRO A 83 23.50 -1.93 1.56
CA PRO A 83 23.17 -3.35 1.41
C PRO A 83 23.25 -4.18 2.69
N GLU A 84 24.22 -3.92 3.56
CA GLU A 84 24.36 -4.62 4.84
C GLU A 84 23.20 -4.36 5.80
N MET A 85 22.62 -3.15 5.75
CA MET A 85 21.44 -2.79 6.54
C MET A 85 20.21 -3.50 6.01
N LEU A 86 20.00 -3.52 4.69
CA LEU A 86 18.93 -4.27 4.05
C LEU A 86 19.02 -5.76 4.42
N ALA A 87 20.20 -6.35 4.29
CA ALA A 87 20.44 -7.75 4.64
C ALA A 87 20.10 -8.04 6.12
N ALA A 88 20.48 -7.15 7.03
CA ALA A 88 20.16 -7.28 8.46
C ALA A 88 18.64 -7.22 8.71
N LYS A 89 17.93 -6.35 8.00
CA LYS A 89 16.48 -6.18 8.12
C LYS A 89 15.72 -7.37 7.54
N TYR A 90 16.15 -7.92 6.41
CA TYR A 90 15.60 -9.17 5.90
C TYR A 90 15.83 -10.32 6.88
N ARG A 91 17.04 -10.49 7.41
CA ARG A 91 17.30 -11.51 8.46
C ARG A 91 16.38 -11.34 9.66
N LYS A 92 16.13 -10.10 10.11
CA LYS A 92 15.21 -9.82 11.21
C LYS A 92 13.77 -10.24 10.89
N GLN A 93 13.29 -9.96 9.68
CA GLN A 93 11.96 -10.41 9.25
C GLN A 93 11.88 -11.93 9.18
N LEU A 94 12.87 -12.59 8.57
CA LEU A 94 12.93 -14.04 8.48
C LEU A 94 12.95 -14.72 9.85
N ALA A 95 13.56 -14.08 10.86
CA ALA A 95 13.61 -14.56 12.23
C ALA A 95 12.36 -14.21 13.07
N HIS A 96 11.40 -13.43 12.54
CA HIS A 96 10.18 -13.10 13.27
C HIS A 96 9.35 -14.38 13.51
N PRO A 97 9.09 -14.80 14.77
CA PRO A 97 8.58 -16.14 15.05
C PRO A 97 7.29 -16.52 14.31
N GLU A 98 6.35 -15.58 14.22
CA GLU A 98 5.08 -15.83 13.53
C GLU A 98 5.24 -15.94 12.01
N TYR A 99 6.13 -15.14 11.41
CA TYR A 99 6.40 -15.19 9.98
C TYR A 99 7.23 -16.44 9.62
N ALA A 100 8.21 -16.79 10.47
CA ALA A 100 9.00 -18.02 10.33
C ALA A 100 8.09 -19.27 10.37
N LYS A 101 7.10 -19.29 11.27
CA LYS A 101 6.11 -20.36 11.32
C LYS A 101 5.20 -20.37 10.08
N PHE A 102 4.73 -19.20 9.65
CA PHE A 102 3.87 -19.08 8.47
C PHE A 102 4.56 -19.55 7.19
N ARG A 103 5.78 -19.08 6.92
CA ARG A 103 6.54 -19.42 5.71
C ARG A 103 6.98 -20.88 5.64
N ALA A 104 6.99 -21.59 6.78
CA ALA A 104 7.29 -23.02 6.81
C ALA A 104 6.17 -23.87 6.19
N SER A 105 4.94 -23.33 6.11
CA SER A 105 3.77 -24.06 5.59
C SER A 105 3.10 -23.42 4.38
N THR A 106 3.39 -22.16 4.08
CA THR A 106 2.71 -21.40 3.01
C THR A 106 3.73 -20.90 2.00
N PRO A 107 3.60 -21.28 0.71
CA PRO A 107 4.38 -20.70 -0.38
C PRO A 107 4.26 -19.17 -0.43
N ILE A 108 5.36 -18.50 -0.74
CA ILE A 108 5.45 -17.04 -0.79
C ILE A 108 5.96 -16.62 -2.16
N ILE A 109 5.21 -15.76 -2.83
CA ILE A 109 5.66 -14.98 -3.98
C ILE A 109 5.54 -13.49 -3.65
N GLY A 110 6.02 -12.62 -4.54
CA GLY A 110 5.77 -11.20 -4.40
C GLY A 110 6.76 -10.32 -5.13
N THR A 111 6.53 -9.02 -4.95
CA THR A 111 7.39 -7.93 -5.39
C THR A 111 7.81 -7.09 -4.19
N TRP A 112 8.64 -6.08 -4.43
CA TRP A 112 9.06 -5.09 -3.44
C TRP A 112 8.30 -3.77 -3.60
N ASP A 113 8.55 -2.86 -2.66
CA ASP A 113 8.35 -1.44 -2.87
C ASP A 113 9.57 -0.62 -2.41
N ASP A 114 9.44 0.69 -2.16
CA ASP A 114 10.57 1.59 -1.95
C ASP A 114 11.40 1.26 -0.71
N HIS A 115 10.77 0.85 0.39
CA HIS A 115 11.48 0.58 1.62
C HIS A 115 12.33 -0.70 1.54
N ASP A 116 11.84 -1.76 0.88
CA ASP A 116 12.61 -2.98 0.55
C ASP A 116 13.72 -2.70 -0.48
N TYR A 117 13.42 -1.81 -1.44
CA TYR A 117 14.36 -1.35 -2.43
C TYR A 117 15.50 -0.53 -1.80
N GLY A 118 15.30 0.01 -0.60
CA GLY A 118 16.32 0.65 0.22
C GLY A 118 16.35 2.17 0.14
N ARG A 119 15.39 2.81 -0.50
CA ARG A 119 15.29 4.27 -0.56
C ARG A 119 13.81 4.66 -0.67
N ASN A 120 13.31 5.48 0.26
CA ASN A 120 11.98 6.08 0.19
C ASN A 120 11.76 6.75 -1.18
N ASP A 121 10.63 6.50 -1.81
CA ASP A 121 10.29 6.93 -3.17
C ASP A 121 11.32 6.52 -4.25
N GLY A 122 12.09 5.46 -3.97
CA GLY A 122 13.25 5.02 -4.74
C GLY A 122 12.96 4.85 -6.24
N ASN A 123 13.99 5.08 -7.05
CA ASN A 123 13.93 5.06 -8.51
C ASN A 123 15.28 4.56 -9.09
N LYS A 124 15.44 4.59 -10.41
CA LYS A 124 16.62 4.07 -11.12
C LYS A 124 17.96 4.76 -10.80
N GLN A 125 17.93 5.90 -10.10
CA GLN A 125 19.14 6.61 -9.65
C GLN A 125 19.70 6.08 -8.32
N TYR A 126 19.00 5.16 -7.66
CA TYR A 126 19.52 4.50 -6.48
C TYR A 126 20.78 3.68 -6.86
N PRO A 127 21.91 3.77 -6.13
CA PRO A 127 23.12 3.07 -6.53
C PRO A 127 23.07 1.55 -6.24
N PHE A 128 22.34 1.12 -5.21
CA PHE A 128 22.38 -0.27 -4.72
C PHE A 128 21.25 -1.16 -5.26
N ARG A 129 20.79 -0.93 -6.50
CA ARG A 129 19.62 -1.65 -7.07
C ARG A 129 19.87 -3.14 -7.24
N LYS A 130 21.07 -3.50 -7.69
CA LYS A 130 21.47 -4.89 -7.96
C LYS A 130 21.63 -5.68 -6.67
N GLU A 131 22.22 -5.06 -5.66
CA GLU A 131 22.37 -5.61 -4.32
C GLU A 131 21.01 -5.79 -3.66
N SER A 132 20.14 -4.79 -3.76
CA SER A 132 18.76 -4.89 -3.26
C SER A 132 17.99 -6.00 -3.96
N GLN A 133 18.11 -6.13 -5.29
CA GLN A 133 17.52 -7.25 -6.06
C GLN A 133 17.98 -8.59 -5.53
N THR A 134 19.28 -8.76 -5.32
CA THR A 134 19.85 -10.00 -4.80
C THR A 134 19.26 -10.33 -3.42
N LEU A 135 19.24 -9.36 -2.51
CA LEU A 135 18.72 -9.55 -1.15
C LEU A 135 17.23 -9.86 -1.11
N PHE A 136 16.44 -9.20 -1.95
CA PHE A 136 15.02 -9.48 -2.10
C PHE A 136 14.77 -10.89 -2.63
N LEU A 137 15.47 -11.29 -3.70
CA LEU A 137 15.34 -12.62 -4.29
C LEU A 137 15.75 -13.72 -3.31
N ASP A 138 16.75 -13.48 -2.47
CA ASP A 138 17.12 -14.39 -1.38
C ASP A 138 16.05 -14.45 -0.29
N PHE A 139 15.44 -13.31 0.06
CA PHE A 139 14.36 -13.24 1.05
C PHE A 139 13.13 -14.07 0.64
N ILE A 140 12.71 -13.99 -0.62
CA ILE A 140 11.60 -14.80 -1.16
C ILE A 140 12.02 -16.23 -1.54
N GLN A 141 13.29 -16.60 -1.34
CA GLN A 141 13.85 -17.92 -1.69
C GLN A 141 13.76 -18.26 -3.18
N GLU A 142 13.97 -17.28 -4.05
CA GLU A 142 14.06 -17.50 -5.49
C GLU A 142 15.19 -18.50 -5.81
N PRO A 143 14.96 -19.54 -6.64
CA PRO A 143 16.01 -20.51 -6.97
C PRO A 143 17.28 -19.86 -7.51
N ALA A 144 18.44 -20.41 -7.16
CA ALA A 144 19.76 -19.88 -7.58
C ALA A 144 19.93 -19.83 -9.11
N GLN A 145 19.29 -20.76 -9.84
CA GLN A 145 19.34 -20.85 -11.30
C GLN A 145 18.16 -20.14 -11.99
N SER A 146 17.34 -19.40 -11.26
CA SER A 146 16.20 -18.70 -11.84
C SER A 146 16.66 -17.62 -12.84
N PRO A 147 16.03 -17.51 -14.03
CA PRO A 147 16.33 -16.43 -14.97
C PRO A 147 16.06 -15.05 -14.36
N ARG A 148 15.21 -14.95 -13.35
CA ARG A 148 14.94 -13.70 -12.59
C ARG A 148 16.19 -13.15 -11.90
N ARG A 149 17.20 -13.97 -11.64
CA ARG A 149 18.51 -13.52 -11.10
C ARG A 149 19.42 -12.90 -12.16
N GLN A 150 19.10 -13.05 -13.44
CA GLN A 150 19.87 -12.51 -14.57
C GLN A 150 19.20 -11.29 -15.23
N GLN A 151 17.91 -11.04 -14.95
CA GLN A 151 17.20 -9.86 -15.44
C GLN A 151 17.46 -8.64 -14.54
N GLU A 152 17.07 -7.46 -15.03
CA GLU A 152 17.10 -6.21 -14.27
C GLU A 152 15.72 -5.89 -13.68
N GLY A 153 15.59 -5.98 -12.35
CA GLY A 153 14.34 -5.83 -11.60
C GLY A 153 13.75 -7.15 -11.13
N VAL A 154 12.84 -7.09 -10.16
CA VAL A 154 12.25 -8.27 -9.50
C VAL A 154 10.90 -8.69 -10.09
N TYR A 155 10.47 -8.17 -11.24
CA TYR A 155 9.19 -8.57 -11.83
C TYR A 155 9.17 -10.07 -12.16
N ALA A 156 8.01 -10.71 -12.01
CA ALA A 156 7.84 -12.14 -12.24
C ALA A 156 6.37 -12.50 -12.49
N SER A 157 6.12 -13.66 -13.09
CA SER A 157 4.79 -14.24 -13.18
C SER A 157 4.78 -15.66 -12.62
N HIS A 158 3.65 -16.05 -12.04
CA HIS A 158 3.42 -17.38 -11.48
C HIS A 158 2.02 -17.85 -11.86
N THR A 159 1.90 -19.04 -12.43
CA THR A 159 0.61 -19.66 -12.76
C THR A 159 0.38 -20.87 -11.87
N TYR A 160 -0.81 -20.95 -11.28
CA TYR A 160 -1.25 -22.07 -10.45
C TYR A 160 -2.58 -22.60 -10.97
N GLY A 161 -2.72 -23.92 -11.04
CA GLY A 161 -3.84 -24.60 -11.68
C GLY A 161 -3.69 -24.69 -13.19
N GLU A 162 -4.67 -25.30 -13.84
CA GLU A 162 -4.67 -25.52 -15.29
C GLU A 162 -6.02 -25.10 -15.91
N GLY A 163 -5.99 -24.66 -17.17
CA GLY A 163 -7.17 -24.32 -17.95
C GLY A 163 -8.12 -23.33 -17.25
N ALA A 164 -9.39 -23.71 -17.15
CA ALA A 164 -10.45 -22.88 -16.57
C ALA A 164 -10.34 -22.68 -15.04
N GLN A 165 -9.42 -23.38 -14.38
CA GLN A 165 -9.14 -23.26 -12.95
C GLN A 165 -7.71 -22.75 -12.68
N ALA A 166 -7.10 -22.12 -13.70
CA ALA A 166 -5.80 -21.47 -13.54
C ALA A 166 -5.94 -20.02 -13.09
N VAL A 167 -5.06 -19.60 -12.18
CA VAL A 167 -4.83 -18.19 -11.83
C VAL A 167 -3.38 -17.83 -12.14
N LYS A 168 -3.19 -16.70 -12.82
CA LYS A 168 -1.89 -16.13 -13.12
C LYS A 168 -1.67 -14.88 -12.28
N PHE A 169 -0.61 -14.89 -11.48
CA PHE A 169 -0.11 -13.71 -10.78
C PHE A 169 0.96 -13.05 -11.65
N ILE A 170 0.82 -11.75 -11.91
CA ILE A 170 1.77 -10.94 -12.67
C ILE A 170 2.26 -9.84 -11.73
N LEU A 171 3.49 -9.97 -11.24
CA LEU A 171 4.05 -9.10 -10.20
C LEU A 171 4.96 -8.06 -10.85
N LEU A 172 4.59 -6.79 -10.77
CA LEU A 172 5.34 -5.68 -11.32
C LEU A 172 6.42 -5.22 -10.35
N ASP A 173 7.61 -4.95 -10.87
CA ASP A 173 8.60 -4.07 -10.26
C ASP A 173 8.33 -2.63 -10.72
N VAL A 174 8.11 -1.72 -9.78
CA VAL A 174 7.83 -0.30 -10.04
C VAL A 174 8.93 0.61 -9.49
N ARG A 175 10.12 0.07 -9.23
CA ARG A 175 11.25 0.79 -8.63
C ARG A 175 12.52 0.73 -9.46
N TYR A 176 12.90 -0.46 -9.97
CA TYR A 176 14.22 -0.67 -10.58
C TYR A 176 14.47 0.24 -11.79
N HIS A 177 13.48 0.36 -12.68
CA HIS A 177 13.56 1.17 -13.90
C HIS A 177 12.84 2.51 -13.79
N LYS A 178 12.22 2.78 -12.64
CA LYS A 178 11.41 3.98 -12.42
C LYS A 178 12.23 5.25 -12.65
N ASP A 179 11.68 6.19 -13.39
CA ASP A 179 12.22 7.54 -13.53
C ASP A 179 11.99 8.38 -12.27
N PRO A 180 12.84 9.38 -11.99
CA PRO A 180 12.51 10.39 -10.99
C PRO A 180 11.17 11.06 -11.29
N TYR A 181 10.38 11.32 -10.25
CA TYR A 181 9.15 12.09 -10.45
C TYR A 181 9.46 13.48 -11.00
N GLY A 182 8.58 13.96 -11.88
CA GLY A 182 8.78 15.22 -12.61
C GLY A 182 9.59 15.07 -13.91
N THR A 183 10.16 13.88 -14.19
CA THR A 183 10.69 13.59 -15.52
C THR A 183 9.56 13.64 -16.57
N PRO A 184 9.68 14.49 -17.62
CA PRO A 184 8.71 14.50 -18.71
C PRO A 184 8.64 13.12 -19.37
N ASN A 185 7.43 12.58 -19.51
CA ASN A 185 7.19 11.22 -20.03
C ASN A 185 7.95 10.13 -19.26
N GLY A 186 8.13 10.30 -17.94
CA GLY A 186 8.75 9.29 -17.08
C GLY A 186 8.02 7.94 -17.08
N ASP A 187 8.76 6.88 -16.78
CA ASP A 187 8.30 5.49 -16.78
C ASP A 187 8.52 4.79 -15.43
N PHE A 188 7.81 3.69 -15.20
CA PHE A 188 8.02 2.80 -14.06
C PHE A 188 8.80 1.54 -14.45
N LEU A 189 8.43 0.92 -15.57
CA LEU A 189 8.77 -0.48 -15.85
C LEU A 189 10.03 -0.65 -16.71
N GLY A 190 10.33 0.32 -17.57
CA GLY A 190 11.37 0.18 -18.57
C GLY A 190 10.97 -0.77 -19.70
N ARG A 191 11.73 -0.72 -20.80
CA ARG A 191 11.37 -1.41 -22.06
C ARG A 191 11.19 -2.91 -21.91
N ALA A 192 12.11 -3.59 -21.21
CA ALA A 192 12.11 -5.04 -21.10
C ALA A 192 10.89 -5.56 -20.34
N GLN A 193 10.56 -4.96 -19.20
CA GLN A 193 9.40 -5.33 -18.41
C GLN A 193 8.08 -4.97 -19.11
N TRP A 194 8.04 -3.88 -19.88
CA TRP A 194 6.88 -3.58 -20.74
C TRP A 194 6.62 -4.68 -21.77
N ALA A 195 7.65 -5.06 -22.53
CA ALA A 195 7.53 -6.12 -23.53
C ALA A 195 7.15 -7.46 -22.90
N TRP A 196 7.72 -7.76 -21.72
CA TRP A 196 7.35 -8.92 -20.92
C TRP A 196 5.87 -8.87 -20.50
N LEU A 197 5.39 -7.76 -19.91
CA LEU A 197 4.00 -7.62 -19.47
C LEU A 197 3.00 -7.77 -20.62
N GLU A 198 3.31 -7.17 -21.77
CA GLU A 198 2.53 -7.30 -23.00
C GLU A 198 2.44 -8.78 -23.42
N HIS A 199 3.56 -9.52 -23.39
CA HIS A 199 3.59 -10.95 -23.68
C HIS A 199 2.80 -11.78 -22.66
N GLU A 200 2.96 -11.52 -21.36
CA GLU A 200 2.27 -12.25 -20.30
C GLU A 200 0.75 -12.16 -20.41
N LEU A 201 0.23 -10.99 -20.77
CA LEU A 201 -1.20 -10.74 -20.96
C LEU A 201 -1.72 -11.28 -22.30
N ALA A 202 -0.94 -11.15 -23.38
CA ALA A 202 -1.33 -11.65 -24.70
C ALA A 202 -1.42 -13.19 -24.76
N THR A 203 -0.61 -13.88 -23.96
CA THR A 203 -0.51 -15.35 -23.97
C THR A 203 -1.28 -16.03 -22.84
N SER A 204 -1.82 -15.26 -21.88
CA SER A 204 -2.49 -15.86 -20.72
C SER A 204 -3.81 -16.52 -21.11
N THR A 205 -3.93 -17.80 -20.76
CA THR A 205 -5.17 -18.58 -20.84
C THR A 205 -5.84 -18.79 -19.48
N ALA A 206 -5.27 -18.22 -18.41
CA ALA A 206 -5.78 -18.35 -17.06
C ALA A 206 -7.16 -17.68 -16.91
N ALA A 207 -8.01 -18.25 -16.04
CA ALA A 207 -9.33 -17.70 -15.72
C ALA A 207 -9.22 -16.35 -14.98
N PHE A 208 -8.22 -16.21 -14.12
CA PHE A 208 -7.92 -14.94 -13.44
C PHE A 208 -6.48 -14.50 -13.70
N ASN A 209 -6.32 -13.19 -13.90
CA ASN A 209 -5.02 -12.54 -14.09
C ASN A 209 -4.87 -11.44 -13.03
N VAL A 210 -4.23 -11.77 -11.92
CA VAL A 210 -4.04 -10.87 -10.78
C VAL A 210 -2.70 -10.15 -10.93
N ILE A 211 -2.75 -8.83 -11.11
CA ILE A 211 -1.57 -8.01 -11.35
C ILE A 211 -1.21 -7.25 -10.07
N GLY A 212 -0.03 -7.51 -9.52
CA GLY A 212 0.46 -6.85 -8.30
C GLY A 212 1.39 -5.67 -8.61
N SER A 213 1.18 -4.54 -7.91
CA SER A 213 2.03 -3.34 -8.00
C SER A 213 2.36 -2.84 -6.60
N GLY A 214 3.60 -2.40 -6.36
CA GLY A 214 4.01 -1.82 -5.06
C GLY A 214 3.16 -0.61 -4.67
N VAL A 215 2.98 0.31 -5.63
CA VAL A 215 2.16 1.52 -5.48
C VAL A 215 0.81 1.38 -6.20
N GLN A 216 -0.16 2.22 -5.83
CA GLN A 216 -1.49 2.19 -6.41
C GLN A 216 -1.53 2.60 -7.89
N VAL A 217 -2.37 1.94 -8.69
CA VAL A 217 -2.46 2.12 -10.15
C VAL A 217 -3.62 3.01 -10.57
N VAL A 218 -4.82 2.70 -10.10
CA VAL A 218 -6.09 3.32 -10.52
C VAL A 218 -6.25 4.76 -10.03
N PRO A 219 -6.04 5.13 -8.77
CA PRO A 219 -6.41 6.45 -8.28
C PRO A 219 -5.51 7.57 -8.86
N ASP A 220 -6.12 8.66 -9.34
CA ASP A 220 -5.44 9.93 -9.64
C ASP A 220 -5.87 11.09 -8.73
N ASP A 221 -6.76 10.80 -7.78
CA ASP A 221 -7.45 11.77 -6.92
C ASP A 221 -6.76 12.02 -5.57
N ARG A 222 -5.54 11.49 -5.41
CA ARG A 222 -4.78 11.50 -4.16
C ARG A 222 -4.44 12.90 -3.68
N TRP A 223 -5.14 13.32 -2.62
CA TRP A 223 -4.80 14.52 -1.87
C TRP A 223 -3.53 14.29 -1.05
N TYR A 224 -2.62 15.28 -1.06
CA TYR A 224 -1.30 15.25 -0.41
C TYR A 224 -0.17 14.51 -1.14
N GLY A 225 -0.38 14.05 -2.38
CA GLY A 225 0.73 13.76 -3.31
C GLY A 225 1.58 12.52 -3.00
N GLY A 226 0.99 11.47 -2.43
CA GLY A 226 1.62 10.16 -2.26
C GLY A 226 1.98 9.48 -3.59
N GLU A 227 2.80 8.43 -3.53
CA GLU A 227 3.19 7.67 -4.70
C GLU A 227 2.00 6.90 -5.30
N ASN A 228 1.91 6.92 -6.63
CA ASN A 228 0.95 6.16 -7.42
C ASN A 228 1.32 6.31 -8.90
N TRP A 229 0.68 5.51 -9.74
CA TRP A 229 0.89 5.56 -11.19
C TRP A 229 0.43 6.87 -11.84
N ALA A 230 -0.50 7.62 -11.24
CA ALA A 230 -0.93 8.91 -11.78
C ALA A 230 0.15 10.00 -11.72
N ARG A 231 1.26 9.75 -11.01
CA ARG A 231 2.48 10.56 -11.10
C ARG A 231 3.15 10.52 -12.47
N PHE A 232 2.89 9.47 -13.27
CA PHE A 232 3.24 9.38 -14.69
C PHE A 232 1.98 9.08 -15.53
N PRO A 233 1.15 10.11 -15.83
CA PRO A 233 -0.19 9.92 -16.41
C PRO A 233 -0.20 9.13 -17.73
N ALA A 234 0.75 9.41 -18.63
CA ALA A 234 0.86 8.70 -19.91
C ALA A 234 1.14 7.20 -19.73
N VAL A 235 1.93 6.85 -18.71
CA VAL A 235 2.31 5.47 -18.39
C VAL A 235 1.18 4.73 -17.69
N ARG A 236 0.44 5.39 -16.80
CA ARG A 236 -0.83 4.88 -16.27
C ARG A 236 -1.82 4.58 -17.40
N LEU A 237 -2.01 5.51 -18.34
CA LEU A 237 -2.89 5.31 -19.49
C LEU A 237 -2.43 4.16 -20.38
N ARG A 238 -1.12 4.03 -20.63
CA ARG A 238 -0.55 2.90 -21.38
C ARG A 238 -0.88 1.56 -20.71
N LEU A 239 -0.74 1.47 -19.38
CA LEU A 239 -1.10 0.25 -18.65
C LEU A 239 -2.58 -0.08 -18.83
N LEU A 240 -3.47 0.89 -18.56
CA LEU A 240 -4.92 0.67 -18.70
C LEU A 240 -5.31 0.24 -20.11
N ASP A 241 -4.72 0.87 -21.13
CA ASP A 241 -4.96 0.53 -22.54
C ASP A 241 -4.47 -0.88 -22.90
N LEU A 242 -3.35 -1.32 -22.33
CA LEU A 242 -2.89 -2.70 -22.46
C LEU A 242 -3.87 -3.69 -21.82
N LEU A 243 -4.38 -3.39 -20.62
CA LEU A 243 -5.37 -4.26 -19.95
C LEU A 243 -6.66 -4.40 -20.75
N LEU A 244 -7.19 -3.28 -21.26
CA LEU A 244 -8.43 -3.23 -22.05
C LEU A 244 -8.31 -3.98 -23.38
N ARG A 245 -7.15 -3.93 -24.03
CA ARG A 245 -6.91 -4.61 -25.32
C ARG A 245 -6.50 -6.08 -25.18
N SER A 246 -6.12 -6.51 -23.98
CA SER A 246 -5.74 -7.90 -23.75
C SER A 246 -6.95 -8.84 -23.82
N SER A 247 -6.72 -10.08 -24.26
CA SER A 247 -7.72 -11.16 -24.24
C SER A 247 -7.76 -11.90 -22.89
N ALA A 248 -6.92 -11.49 -21.93
CA ALA A 248 -6.84 -12.08 -20.61
C ALA A 248 -8.16 -11.91 -19.83
N LYS A 249 -8.55 -12.94 -19.10
CA LYS A 249 -9.80 -12.97 -18.32
C LYS A 249 -9.55 -12.59 -16.87
N GLY A 250 -10.59 -12.06 -16.23
CA GLY A 250 -10.59 -11.85 -14.78
C GLY A 250 -9.42 -10.99 -14.30
N ILE A 251 -9.13 -9.91 -15.02
CA ILE A 251 -8.04 -8.99 -14.70
C ILE A 251 -8.38 -8.20 -13.44
N VAL A 252 -7.54 -8.28 -12.42
CA VAL A 252 -7.68 -7.52 -11.17
C VAL A 252 -6.32 -7.00 -10.74
N LEU A 253 -6.26 -5.75 -10.31
CA LEU A 253 -5.06 -5.13 -9.75
C LEU A 253 -5.06 -5.31 -8.22
N ILE A 254 -3.90 -5.56 -7.63
CA ILE A 254 -3.68 -5.52 -6.19
C ILE A 254 -2.47 -4.63 -5.87
N SER A 255 -2.54 -3.86 -4.77
CA SER A 255 -1.49 -2.88 -4.45
C SER A 255 -1.25 -2.62 -2.97
N GLY A 256 -0.14 -1.91 -2.68
CA GLY A 256 0.38 -1.58 -1.36
C GLY A 256 0.64 -0.09 -1.11
N ASP A 257 1.79 0.24 -0.48
CA ASP A 257 2.36 1.58 -0.17
C ASP A 257 1.59 2.45 0.86
N VAL A 258 0.29 2.60 0.67
CA VAL A 258 -0.44 3.74 1.25
C VAL A 258 -0.80 3.68 2.74
N HIS A 259 -0.52 2.61 3.49
CA HIS A 259 -0.86 2.47 4.93
C HIS A 259 -2.36 2.42 5.29
N PHE A 260 -3.21 2.05 4.34
CA PHE A 260 -4.62 1.73 4.54
C PHE A 260 -5.11 0.78 3.45
N ALA A 261 -6.41 0.49 3.43
CA ALA A 261 -7.03 -0.32 2.42
C ALA A 261 -8.26 0.36 1.82
N GLU A 262 -8.47 0.15 0.54
CA GLU A 262 -9.64 0.59 -0.20
C GLU A 262 -9.79 -0.26 -1.47
N ILE A 263 -10.93 -0.10 -2.15
CA ILE A 263 -11.18 -0.72 -3.45
C ILE A 263 -11.46 0.40 -4.44
N ASN A 264 -10.61 0.51 -5.44
CA ASN A 264 -10.73 1.48 -6.53
C ASN A 264 -11.19 0.78 -7.80
N GLN A 265 -11.81 1.54 -8.69
CA GLN A 265 -12.27 1.05 -9.97
C GLN A 265 -12.19 2.16 -11.01
N VAL A 266 -11.82 1.79 -12.23
CA VAL A 266 -11.98 2.64 -13.41
C VAL A 266 -13.00 2.01 -14.36
N VAL A 267 -13.78 2.86 -15.02
CA VAL A 267 -14.91 2.50 -15.89
C VAL A 267 -14.61 2.95 -17.31
N CYS A 268 -14.67 2.03 -18.27
CA CYS A 268 -14.33 2.29 -19.67
C CYS A 268 -15.46 1.72 -20.55
N GLY A 269 -16.57 2.46 -20.65
CA GLY A 269 -17.83 1.93 -21.15
C GLY A 269 -18.37 0.82 -20.22
N ASP A 270 -18.58 -0.38 -20.78
CA ASP A 270 -18.99 -1.55 -20.00
C ASP A 270 -17.82 -2.24 -19.28
N ALA A 271 -16.57 -1.92 -19.66
CA ALA A 271 -15.39 -2.49 -19.05
C ALA A 271 -15.09 -1.86 -17.69
N ARG A 272 -14.58 -2.67 -16.77
CA ARG A 272 -14.36 -2.34 -15.36
C ARG A 272 -13.02 -2.91 -14.94
N ILE A 273 -12.04 -2.06 -14.60
CA ILE A 273 -10.76 -2.50 -14.02
C ILE A 273 -10.79 -2.17 -12.53
N THR A 274 -10.65 -3.19 -11.71
CA THR A 274 -10.72 -3.09 -10.25
C THR A 274 -9.32 -3.18 -9.66
N GLU A 275 -9.04 -2.36 -8.66
CA GLU A 275 -7.84 -2.42 -7.83
C GLU A 275 -8.23 -2.61 -6.36
N VAL A 276 -7.66 -3.63 -5.71
CA VAL A 276 -7.82 -3.89 -4.27
C VAL A 276 -6.51 -3.60 -3.56
N THR A 277 -6.48 -2.54 -2.75
CA THR A 277 -5.30 -2.16 -1.98
C THR A 277 -5.38 -2.70 -0.55
N SER A 278 -4.30 -3.31 -0.06
CA SER A 278 -4.17 -3.79 1.32
C SER A 278 -2.78 -3.47 1.87
N SER A 279 -2.66 -2.32 2.53
CA SER A 279 -1.37 -1.70 2.82
C SER A 279 -1.07 -1.43 4.29
N GLY A 280 -1.68 -2.14 5.23
CA GLY A 280 -1.56 -1.79 6.66
C GLY A 280 -1.08 -2.89 7.57
N MET A 281 0.00 -3.62 7.27
CA MET A 281 0.29 -4.83 8.07
C MET A 281 0.76 -4.54 9.51
N THR A 282 1.64 -3.56 9.68
CA THR A 282 2.23 -3.24 10.99
C THR A 282 1.91 -1.83 11.47
N HIS A 283 1.49 -0.97 10.56
CA HIS A 283 1.06 0.39 10.85
C HIS A 283 0.06 0.84 9.80
N ALA A 284 -0.93 1.60 10.26
CA ALA A 284 -1.98 2.13 9.42
C ALA A 284 -2.45 3.48 10.00
N TRP A 285 -3.14 4.28 9.18
CA TRP A 285 -3.48 5.67 9.57
C TRP A 285 -4.43 5.79 10.77
N GLN A 286 -5.24 4.77 11.09
CA GLN A 286 -6.13 4.75 12.25
C GLN A 286 -5.42 4.34 13.57
N GLN A 287 -4.13 3.98 13.53
CA GLN A 287 -3.39 3.67 14.76
C GLN A 287 -2.94 4.93 15.49
N TYR A 288 -3.82 5.47 16.35
CA TYR A 288 -3.58 6.68 17.16
C TYR A 288 -2.67 6.45 18.38
N VAL A 289 -2.09 5.26 18.56
CA VAL A 289 -1.44 4.87 19.82
C VAL A 289 0.08 5.03 19.73
N GLY A 290 0.63 6.04 20.40
CA GLY A 290 1.99 5.96 20.95
C GLY A 290 2.98 7.10 20.64
N VAL A 291 2.79 7.92 19.60
CA VAL A 291 3.74 9.01 19.30
C VAL A 291 2.99 10.28 18.88
N ARG A 292 3.09 11.34 19.70
CA ARG A 292 2.46 12.66 19.44
C ARG A 292 2.78 13.23 18.04
N ALA A 293 3.93 12.87 17.46
CA ALA A 293 4.38 13.33 16.16
C ALA A 293 3.63 12.75 14.94
N LYS A 294 3.02 11.55 15.05
CA LYS A 294 2.22 10.96 13.94
C LYS A 294 0.76 11.36 13.96
N LEU A 295 0.30 12.04 15.02
CA LEU A 295 -1.09 12.47 15.14
C LEU A 295 -1.45 13.42 14.00
N LEU A 296 -0.69 14.49 13.77
CA LEU A 296 -1.07 15.49 12.78
C LEU A 296 -1.19 14.92 11.35
N PRO A 297 -0.22 14.17 10.80
CA PRO A 297 -0.38 13.54 9.48
C PRO A 297 -1.53 12.54 9.43
N ALA A 298 -1.73 11.72 10.47
CA ALA A 298 -2.87 10.80 10.53
C ALA A 298 -4.21 11.54 10.57
N TRP A 299 -4.31 12.64 11.31
CA TRP A 299 -5.49 13.50 11.33
C TRP A 299 -5.76 14.14 9.97
N ILE A 300 -4.74 14.69 9.31
CA ILE A 300 -4.87 15.25 7.95
C ILE A 300 -5.38 14.18 7.00
N PHE A 301 -4.75 13.00 7.01
CA PHE A 301 -5.19 11.86 6.22
C PHE A 301 -6.64 11.50 6.52
N THR A 302 -7.02 11.33 7.80
CA THR A 302 -8.39 10.96 8.20
C THR A 302 -9.40 12.01 7.73
N LEU A 303 -9.15 13.29 7.97
CA LEU A 303 -10.05 14.37 7.55
C LEU A 303 -10.16 14.43 6.03
N GLY A 304 -9.04 14.28 5.30
CA GLY A 304 -9.09 14.20 3.85
C GLY A 304 -9.94 13.04 3.36
N ASN A 305 -9.80 11.87 3.99
CA ASN A 305 -10.57 10.69 3.64
C ASN A 305 -12.07 10.81 3.95
N ILE A 306 -12.43 11.62 4.95
CA ILE A 306 -13.81 11.92 5.32
C ILE A 306 -14.43 13.01 4.45
N PHE A 307 -13.67 14.04 4.07
CA PHE A 307 -14.23 15.23 3.41
C PHE A 307 -14.12 15.24 1.89
N LEU A 308 -13.12 14.56 1.32
CA LEU A 308 -12.91 14.57 -0.12
C LEU A 308 -13.68 13.42 -0.79
N PRO A 309 -14.32 13.70 -1.93
CA PRO A 309 -15.00 12.70 -2.72
C PRO A 309 -13.96 11.92 -3.54
N TRP A 310 -13.63 10.71 -3.09
CA TRP A 310 -12.68 9.83 -3.78
C TRP A 310 -13.38 9.16 -4.95
N HIS A 311 -13.24 9.76 -6.13
CA HIS A 311 -14.03 9.39 -7.29
C HIS A 311 -13.73 7.98 -7.79
N TYR A 312 -12.53 7.45 -7.55
CA TYR A 312 -12.18 6.08 -7.96
C TYR A 312 -12.68 4.99 -7.03
N ARG A 313 -13.07 5.30 -5.79
CA ARG A 313 -13.57 4.24 -4.89
C ARG A 313 -14.90 3.70 -5.39
N VAL A 314 -15.08 2.39 -5.30
CA VAL A 314 -16.38 1.77 -5.64
C VAL A 314 -17.50 2.37 -4.78
N ASP A 315 -17.23 2.56 -3.49
CA ASP A 315 -18.03 3.37 -2.57
C ASP A 315 -17.15 4.52 -2.06
N PRO A 316 -17.47 5.80 -2.41
CA PRO A 316 -16.64 6.96 -2.07
C PRO A 316 -16.30 7.09 -0.58
N TRP A 317 -17.18 6.56 0.28
CA TRP A 317 -17.09 6.71 1.73
C TRP A 317 -16.49 5.49 2.42
N ARG A 318 -16.20 4.42 1.67
CA ARG A 318 -15.75 3.15 2.22
C ARG A 318 -14.26 2.92 2.00
N PHE A 319 -13.51 3.07 3.08
CA PHE A 319 -12.10 2.69 3.18
C PHE A 319 -11.86 2.06 4.56
N PHE A 320 -10.71 1.42 4.74
CA PHE A 320 -10.32 0.86 6.03
C PHE A 320 -8.90 1.29 6.39
N ALA A 321 -8.78 2.18 7.37
CA ALA A 321 -7.50 2.73 7.83
C ALA A 321 -6.91 1.98 9.05
N GLY A 322 -7.52 0.88 9.48
CA GLY A 322 -6.96 -0.02 10.48
C GLY A 322 -5.89 -0.95 9.92
N LEU A 323 -5.23 -1.71 10.80
CA LEU A 323 -4.31 -2.76 10.34
C LEU A 323 -5.05 -3.80 9.52
N ASN A 324 -4.47 -4.17 8.39
CA ASN A 324 -5.16 -5.00 7.40
C ASN A 324 -4.23 -5.93 6.62
N PHE A 325 -4.84 -7.02 6.17
CA PHE A 325 -4.38 -7.87 5.08
C PHE A 325 -5.60 -8.19 4.20
N ALA A 326 -5.39 -8.79 3.03
CA ALA A 326 -6.49 -9.24 2.18
C ALA A 326 -6.38 -10.71 1.81
N ASP A 327 -7.52 -11.33 1.53
CA ASP A 327 -7.62 -12.67 0.95
C ASP A 327 -8.48 -12.69 -0.32
N ILE A 328 -8.21 -13.68 -1.16
CA ILE A 328 -8.92 -13.99 -2.39
C ILE A 328 -9.46 -15.40 -2.25
N GLU A 329 -10.78 -15.55 -2.42
CA GLU A 329 -11.44 -16.85 -2.49
C GLU A 329 -11.94 -17.08 -3.91
N PHE A 330 -11.52 -18.17 -4.53
CA PHE A 330 -11.95 -18.56 -5.88
C PHE A 330 -13.09 -19.57 -5.81
N ASP A 331 -14.25 -19.19 -6.33
CA ASP A 331 -15.38 -20.06 -6.59
C ASP A 331 -15.29 -20.58 -8.03
N TRP A 332 -14.70 -21.77 -8.16
CA TRP A 332 -14.57 -22.48 -9.42
C TRP A 332 -15.84 -23.20 -9.87
N ALA A 333 -16.85 -23.31 -8.99
CA ALA A 333 -18.13 -23.94 -9.32
C ALA A 333 -19.08 -22.95 -10.02
N ALA A 334 -18.88 -21.64 -9.83
CA ALA A 334 -19.56 -20.61 -10.59
C ALA A 334 -19.19 -20.65 -12.08
N SER A 335 -20.14 -20.30 -12.95
CA SER A 335 -19.95 -20.24 -14.41
C SER A 335 -20.46 -18.90 -14.96
N PRO A 336 -19.56 -17.94 -15.30
CA PRO A 336 -18.10 -18.02 -15.21
C PRO A 336 -17.58 -18.06 -13.75
N PRO A 337 -16.34 -18.54 -13.50
CA PRO A 337 -15.74 -18.53 -12.16
C PRO A 337 -15.74 -17.15 -11.51
N VAL A 338 -15.80 -17.08 -10.18
CA VAL A 338 -15.85 -15.83 -9.43
C VAL A 338 -14.74 -15.78 -8.38
N ALA A 339 -13.99 -14.68 -8.34
CA ALA A 339 -13.03 -14.39 -7.28
C ALA A 339 -13.63 -13.36 -6.32
N THR A 340 -13.57 -13.63 -5.01
CA THR A 340 -14.01 -12.68 -3.98
C THR A 340 -12.81 -12.19 -3.19
N PHE A 341 -12.53 -10.90 -3.31
CA PHE A 341 -11.46 -10.19 -2.62
C PHE A 341 -12.02 -9.59 -1.34
N ARG A 342 -11.36 -9.81 -0.19
CA ARG A 342 -11.77 -9.23 1.09
C ARG A 342 -10.58 -8.64 1.81
N VAL A 343 -10.72 -7.40 2.25
CA VAL A 343 -9.79 -6.78 3.19
C VAL A 343 -10.27 -7.08 4.60
N ARG A 344 -9.38 -7.59 5.45
CA ARG A 344 -9.68 -8.04 6.80
C ARG A 344 -8.87 -7.29 7.85
N ASP A 345 -9.44 -7.17 9.05
CA ASP A 345 -8.75 -6.61 10.20
C ASP A 345 -7.93 -7.65 10.99
N VAL A 346 -7.36 -7.22 12.12
CA VAL A 346 -6.59 -8.06 13.07
C VAL A 346 -7.37 -9.23 13.66
N HIS A 347 -8.69 -9.23 13.56
CA HIS A 347 -9.56 -10.33 14.02
C HIS A 347 -10.04 -11.21 12.86
N GLY A 348 -9.61 -10.93 11.63
CA GLY A 348 -10.04 -11.64 10.43
C GLY A 348 -11.44 -11.22 9.92
N ALA A 349 -12.03 -10.16 10.49
CA ALA A 349 -13.33 -9.67 10.06
C ALA A 349 -13.20 -8.87 8.75
N ALA A 350 -14.02 -9.20 7.75
CA ALA A 350 -14.03 -8.49 6.48
C ALA A 350 -14.55 -7.06 6.66
N LYS A 351 -13.81 -6.08 6.14
CA LYS A 351 -14.15 -4.65 6.17
C LYS A 351 -14.56 -4.14 4.80
N LEU A 352 -13.87 -4.62 3.78
CA LEU A 352 -14.12 -4.32 2.37
C LEU A 352 -14.25 -5.64 1.62
N GLU A 353 -15.10 -5.68 0.60
CA GLU A 353 -15.31 -6.84 -0.25
C GLU A 353 -15.56 -6.41 -1.69
N GLN A 354 -14.96 -7.12 -2.64
CA GLN A 354 -15.24 -6.97 -4.06
C GLN A 354 -15.27 -8.34 -4.73
N ARG A 355 -16.30 -8.57 -5.55
CA ARG A 355 -16.42 -9.77 -6.38
C ARG A 355 -16.02 -9.44 -7.82
N VAL A 356 -15.27 -10.34 -8.44
CA VAL A 356 -14.85 -10.22 -9.84
C VAL A 356 -15.16 -11.53 -10.57
N VAL A 357 -15.83 -11.42 -11.70
CA VAL A 357 -16.14 -12.55 -12.57
C VAL A 357 -14.99 -12.77 -13.55
N SER A 358 -14.62 -14.02 -13.78
CA SER A 358 -13.66 -14.43 -14.82
C SER A 358 -14.29 -14.25 -16.20
N ALA A 359 -14.25 -13.02 -16.72
CA ALA A 359 -14.68 -12.67 -18.07
C ALA A 359 -13.56 -11.93 -18.82
N PRO A 360 -13.49 -12.05 -20.16
CA PRO A 360 -12.65 -11.16 -20.96
C PRO A 360 -13.21 -9.73 -20.87
N MET A 361 -12.36 -8.74 -21.20
CA MET A 361 -12.84 -7.37 -21.36
C MET A 361 -13.88 -7.31 -22.50
N PRO A 362 -14.97 -6.53 -22.34
CA PRO A 362 -15.99 -6.38 -23.38
C PRO A 362 -15.40 -5.95 -24.74
N ALA A 363 -15.88 -6.57 -25.82
CA ALA A 363 -15.52 -6.17 -27.17
C ALA A 363 -15.94 -4.71 -27.42
N GLY A 364 -15.01 -3.88 -27.92
CA GLY A 364 -15.26 -2.45 -28.11
C GLY A 364 -14.98 -1.58 -26.88
N ALA A 365 -14.30 -2.11 -25.85
CA ALA A 365 -13.71 -1.30 -24.79
C ALA A 365 -12.95 -0.12 -25.42
N SER A 366 -13.40 1.09 -25.08
CA SER A 366 -12.91 2.33 -25.64
C SER A 366 -11.46 2.58 -25.21
N ALA A 367 -10.71 3.38 -25.98
CA ALA A 367 -9.33 3.74 -25.65
C ALA A 367 -9.24 4.25 -24.20
N ALA A 368 -8.17 3.92 -23.47
CA ALA A 368 -8.06 4.25 -22.05
C ALA A 368 -8.26 5.74 -21.71
N ALA A 369 -8.05 6.64 -22.67
CA ALA A 369 -8.32 8.07 -22.57
C ALA A 369 -9.81 8.42 -22.30
N THR A 370 -10.73 7.50 -22.57
CA THR A 370 -12.17 7.66 -22.34
C THR A 370 -12.64 7.07 -21.02
N CYS A 371 -11.74 6.39 -20.30
CA CYS A 371 -12.04 5.81 -19.01
C CYS A 371 -12.28 6.90 -17.97
N THR A 372 -13.31 6.71 -17.14
CA THR A 372 -13.67 7.64 -16.07
C THR A 372 -13.70 6.91 -14.73
N ALA A 373 -13.71 7.72 -13.67
CA ALA A 373 -14.01 7.23 -12.34
C ALA A 373 -15.49 6.79 -12.24
N PRO A 374 -15.84 5.82 -11.37
CA PRO A 374 -17.21 5.37 -11.18
C PRO A 374 -18.17 6.45 -10.68
N HIS A 375 -17.64 7.49 -10.04
CA HIS A 375 -18.43 8.60 -9.51
C HIS A 375 -18.02 9.90 -10.17
N GLU A 376 -19.00 10.64 -10.67
CA GLU A 376 -18.78 12.02 -11.08
C GLU A 376 -18.67 12.92 -9.86
N VAL A 377 -17.65 13.76 -9.85
CA VAL A 377 -17.46 14.77 -8.82
C VAL A 377 -17.50 16.14 -9.46
N HIS A 378 -18.45 16.97 -9.04
CA HIS A 378 -18.59 18.32 -9.56
C HIS A 378 -17.32 19.15 -9.22
N PRO A 379 -16.58 19.70 -10.21
CA PRO A 379 -15.29 20.34 -9.98
C PRO A 379 -15.33 21.47 -8.94
N VAL A 380 -16.41 22.26 -8.94
CA VAL A 380 -16.61 23.35 -7.97
C VAL A 380 -16.81 22.80 -6.55
N MET A 381 -17.57 21.72 -6.38
CA MET A 381 -17.80 21.13 -5.06
C MET A 381 -16.50 20.56 -4.52
N TYR A 382 -15.73 19.88 -5.36
CA TYR A 382 -14.41 19.39 -5.00
C TYR A 382 -13.45 20.52 -4.60
N ALA A 383 -13.45 21.64 -5.34
CA ALA A 383 -12.65 22.80 -4.99
C ALA A 383 -13.05 23.40 -3.62
N LEU A 384 -14.35 23.51 -3.34
CA LEU A 384 -14.87 23.99 -2.06
C LEU A 384 -14.52 23.05 -0.91
N GLN A 385 -14.68 21.73 -1.08
CA GLN A 385 -14.32 20.73 -0.07
C GLN A 385 -12.82 20.76 0.23
N LYS A 386 -11.97 20.85 -0.81
CA LYS A 386 -10.52 21.02 -0.63
C LYS A 386 -10.18 22.30 0.11
N LEU A 387 -10.84 23.42 -0.20
CA LEU A 387 -10.64 24.68 0.49
C LEU A 387 -11.04 24.58 1.97
N ALA A 388 -12.22 24.02 2.24
CA ALA A 388 -12.73 23.83 3.60
C ALA A 388 -11.81 22.93 4.44
N LEU A 389 -11.35 21.82 3.85
CA LEU A 389 -10.38 20.91 4.47
C LEU A 389 -9.04 21.61 4.74
N SER A 390 -8.51 22.36 3.76
CA SER A 390 -7.27 23.11 3.92
C SER A 390 -7.39 24.16 5.03
N ALA A 391 -8.49 24.91 5.06
CA ALA A 391 -8.79 25.87 6.12
C ALA A 391 -8.91 25.21 7.49
N THR A 392 -9.53 24.03 7.57
CA THR A 392 -9.65 23.25 8.81
C THR A 392 -8.29 22.79 9.32
N VAL A 393 -7.46 22.23 8.44
CA VAL A 393 -6.09 21.79 8.80
C VAL A 393 -5.24 22.98 9.25
N VAL A 394 -5.26 24.09 8.52
CA VAL A 394 -4.53 25.31 8.90
C VAL A 394 -4.99 25.84 10.26
N SER A 395 -6.30 25.92 10.48
CA SER A 395 -6.86 26.38 11.76
C SER A 395 -6.40 25.50 12.92
N LEU A 396 -6.46 24.18 12.77
CA LEU A 396 -6.00 23.23 13.79
C LEU A 396 -4.51 23.35 14.09
N VAL A 397 -3.67 23.49 13.06
CA VAL A 397 -2.22 23.67 13.21
C VAL A 397 -1.91 24.98 13.94
N LEU A 398 -2.64 26.06 13.64
CA LEU A 398 -2.47 27.36 14.29
C LEU A 398 -3.07 27.44 15.70
N CYS A 399 -4.07 26.62 16.04
CA CYS A 399 -4.66 26.60 17.37
C CYS A 399 -3.62 26.31 18.46
N VAL A 400 -2.64 25.43 18.21
CA VAL A 400 -1.61 25.09 19.20
C VAL A 400 -0.72 26.30 19.56
N PRO A 401 -0.02 26.96 18.63
CA PRO A 401 0.80 28.13 18.96
C PRO A 401 -0.02 29.31 19.49
N ILE A 402 -1.25 29.52 19.00
CA ILE A 402 -2.14 30.57 19.53
C ILE A 402 -2.45 30.32 21.00
N ASN A 403 -2.83 29.09 21.38
CA ASN A 403 -3.12 28.75 22.77
C ASN A 403 -1.86 28.84 23.65
N VAL A 404 -0.68 28.50 23.14
CA VAL A 404 0.59 28.69 23.86
C VAL A 404 0.88 30.17 24.10
N ILE A 405 0.71 31.03 23.09
CA ILE A 405 0.90 32.48 23.22
C ILE A 405 -0.08 33.05 24.26
N LEU A 406 -1.36 32.65 24.19
CA LEU A 406 -2.37 33.08 25.17
C LEU A 406 -2.00 32.62 26.59
N ALA A 407 -1.55 31.37 26.77
CA ALA A 407 -1.10 30.87 28.06
C ALA A 407 0.11 31.66 28.59
N LEU A 408 1.08 32.01 27.73
CA LEU A 408 2.22 32.85 28.09
C LEU A 408 1.80 34.28 28.47
N ILE A 409 0.82 34.87 27.77
CA ILE A 409 0.24 36.18 28.10
C ILE A 409 -0.45 36.13 29.47
N VAL A 410 -1.25 35.10 29.73
CA VAL A 410 -1.93 34.89 31.02
C VAL A 410 -0.92 34.69 32.14
N LEU A 411 0.08 33.83 31.94
CA LEU A 411 1.15 33.58 32.90
C LEU A 411 1.94 34.86 33.20
N LYS A 412 2.31 35.63 32.17
CA LYS A 412 2.94 36.94 32.33
C LYS A 412 2.08 37.89 33.17
N ARG A 413 0.77 37.98 32.91
CA ARG A 413 -0.15 38.82 33.69
C ARG A 413 -0.26 38.38 35.15
N ILE A 414 -0.30 37.07 35.41
CA ILE A 414 -0.32 36.51 36.77
C ILE A 414 0.98 36.87 37.49
N LEU A 415 2.14 36.65 36.85
CA LEU A 415 3.45 36.97 37.42
C LEU A 415 3.61 38.47 37.69
N VAL A 416 3.19 39.33 36.76
CA VAL A 416 3.22 40.80 36.96
C VAL A 416 2.36 41.21 38.15
N ARG A 417 1.14 40.68 38.28
CA ARG A 417 0.28 40.95 39.46
C ARG A 417 0.87 40.42 40.76
N PHE A 418 1.54 39.27 40.73
CA PHE A 418 2.17 38.68 41.91
C PHE A 418 3.39 39.48 42.37
N VAL A 419 4.22 39.97 41.44
CA VAL A 419 5.46 40.71 41.72
C VAL A 419 5.20 42.19 42.04
N PHE A 420 4.32 42.86 41.27
CA PHE A 420 4.12 44.31 41.35
C PHE A 420 2.81 44.73 42.03
N GLY A 421 1.98 43.78 42.45
CA GLY A 421 0.65 44.05 43.00
C GLY A 421 -0.38 44.44 41.92
N PRO A 422 -1.65 44.65 42.31
CA PRO A 422 -2.67 45.12 41.37
C PRO A 422 -2.37 46.55 40.91
N GLU A 423 -2.52 46.82 39.61
CA GLU A 423 -2.47 48.19 39.09
C GLU A 423 -3.49 49.07 39.82
N LYS A 424 -3.03 50.19 40.41
CA LYS A 424 -3.93 51.16 41.03
C LYS A 424 -4.82 51.76 39.95
N PRO A 425 -6.15 51.84 40.15
CA PRO A 425 -7.04 52.45 39.17
C PRO A 425 -6.61 53.90 38.90
N ALA A 426 -6.59 54.29 37.63
CA ALA A 426 -6.30 55.66 37.24
C ALA A 426 -7.33 56.61 37.91
N PRO A 427 -6.89 57.76 38.43
CA PRO A 427 -7.80 58.68 39.11
C PRO A 427 -8.91 59.13 38.15
N ILE A 428 -10.15 58.93 38.57
CA ILE A 428 -11.34 59.39 37.86
C ILE A 428 -11.25 60.92 37.78
N LYS A 429 -11.01 61.47 36.59
CA LYS A 429 -11.15 62.91 36.35
C LYS A 429 -12.63 63.25 36.47
N THR A 430 -13.05 63.75 37.62
CA THR A 430 -14.34 64.41 37.77
C THR A 430 -14.34 65.65 36.89
N ALA A 431 -15.05 65.60 35.76
CA ALA A 431 -15.37 66.80 34.99
C ALA A 431 -16.22 67.72 35.88
N LYS A 432 -15.66 68.88 36.25
CA LYS A 432 -16.45 69.96 36.84
C LYS A 432 -17.36 70.49 35.73
N LEU A 433 -18.66 70.26 35.86
CA LEU A 433 -19.69 71.00 35.15
C LEU A 433 -19.65 72.44 35.67
N HIS A 434 -19.42 73.39 34.76
CA HIS A 434 -19.63 74.82 34.96
C HIS A 434 -20.82 75.27 34.12
#